data_AF-A0A2G1XJP1-F1
#
_entry.id   AF-A0A2G1XJP1-F1
#
_cell.length_a   1.000
_cell.length_b   1.000
_cell.length_c   1.000
_cell.angle_alpha   90.00
_cell.angle_beta   90.00
_cell.angle_gamma   90.00
#
_symmetry.space_group_name_H-M   'P 1'
#
loop_
_entity.id
_entity.type
_entity.pdbx_description
1 polymer ?
#
loop_
_entity_poly.entity_id
_entity_poly.type
_entity_poly.pdbx_seq_one_letter_code
_entity_poly.pdbx_strand_id
1 'polypeptide(L)' 'MDLFASFVHLRPDGRAQAEQPAFDVERDGWQLMTFHGETDADVHADHWEVHPE' A
#
# COMPACT_ATOMS: atom_id res chain seq x y z
N MET A 1 9.46 -7.24 -9.90
CA MET A 1 9.65 -6.85 -8.49
C MET A 1 8.89 -7.82 -7.62
N ASP A 2 9.35 -8.04 -6.39
CA ASP A 2 8.59 -8.81 -5.41
C ASP A 2 7.61 -7.86 -4.70
N LEU A 3 6.31 -8.07 -4.95
CA LEU A 3 5.23 -7.23 -4.41
C LEU A 3 5.01 -7.43 -2.92
N PHE A 4 5.37 -8.58 -2.39
CA PHE A 4 5.25 -8.88 -0.95
C PHE A 4 6.43 -8.31 -0.17
N ALA A 5 7.58 -8.13 -0.83
CA ALA A 5 8.78 -7.57 -0.22
C ALA A 5 8.98 -6.06 -0.48
N SER A 6 8.07 -5.40 -1.19
CA SER A 6 8.19 -3.99 -1.58
C SER A 6 6.89 -3.22 -1.38
N PHE A 7 7.01 -1.93 -1.09
CA PHE A 7 5.89 -1.01 -1.28
C PHE A 7 5.92 -0.48 -2.71
N VAL A 8 4.75 -0.18 -3.27
CA VAL A 8 4.64 0.55 -4.53
C VAL A 8 4.25 1.99 -4.22
N HIS A 9 5.14 2.93 -4.55
CA HIS A 9 4.86 4.35 -4.46
C HIS A 9 4.25 4.85 -5.77
N LEU A 10 3.01 5.31 -5.70
CA LEU A 10 2.30 5.95 -6.80
C LEU A 10 2.42 7.47 -6.66
N ARG A 11 3.19 8.06 -7.57
CA ARG A 11 3.51 9.48 -7.56
C ARG A 11 2.41 10.30 -8.23
N PRO A 12 2.25 11.60 -7.87
CA PRO A 12 1.28 12.48 -8.49
C PRO A 12 1.42 12.63 -10.02
N ASP A 13 2.62 12.36 -10.56
CA ASP A 13 2.91 12.38 -12.00
C ASP A 13 2.53 11.09 -12.74
N GLY A 14 1.88 10.14 -12.03
CA GLY A 14 1.44 8.87 -12.59
C GLY A 14 2.51 7.78 -12.65
N ARG A 15 3.73 8.03 -12.15
CA ARG A 15 4.77 7.00 -12.07
C ARG A 15 4.53 6.07 -10.87
N ALA A 16 4.85 4.80 -11.07
CA ALA A 16 4.89 3.79 -10.03
C ALA A 16 6.33 3.32 -9.81
N GLN A 17 6.79 3.27 -8.56
CA GLN A 17 8.12 2.80 -8.20
C GLN A 17 8.07 1.81 -7.03
N ALA A 18 8.83 0.73 -7.12
CA ALA A 18 9.04 -0.19 -6.00
C ALA A 18 10.06 0.39 -5.03
N GLU A 19 9.73 0.40 -3.75
CA GLU A 19 10.56 0.95 -2.68
C GLU A 19 10.67 -0.06 -1.53
N GLN A 20 11.73 0.10 -0.72
CA GLN A 20 11.83 -0.63 0.53
C GLN A 20 10.66 -0.24 1.45
N PRO A 21 10.00 -1.21 2.11
CA PRO A 21 8.89 -0.94 3.02
C PRO A 21 9.29 0.06 4.12
N ALA A 22 8.63 1.21 4.14
CA ALA A 22 8.78 2.23 5.16
C ALA A 22 7.47 3.00 5.29
N PHE A 23 6.94 3.05 6.51
CA PHE A 23 5.82 3.92 6.86
C PHE A 23 6.36 5.33 7.08
N ASP A 24 5.92 6.26 6.24
CA ASP A 24 6.37 7.64 6.19
C ASP A 24 5.14 8.50 5.92
N VAL A 25 4.55 9.02 6.98
CA VAL A 25 3.27 9.76 6.93
C VAL A 25 3.39 11.10 6.20
N GLU A 26 4.61 11.63 6.10
CA GLU A 26 4.90 12.89 5.39
C GLU A 26 5.14 12.68 3.88
N ARG A 27 5.11 11.43 3.41
CA ARG A 27 5.38 11.11 2.01
C ARG A 27 4.19 11.44 1.12
N ASP A 28 4.42 12.33 0.16
CA ASP A 28 3.42 12.65 -0.88
C ASP A 28 3.02 11.43 -1.71
N GLY A 29 1.76 11.39 -2.17
CA GLY A 29 1.24 10.36 -3.06
C GLY A 29 0.67 9.15 -2.32
N TRP A 30 0.48 8.04 -3.04
CA TRP A 30 -0.11 6.83 -2.46
C TRP A 30 0.95 5.75 -2.27
N GLN A 31 0.88 5.02 -1.16
CA GLN A 31 1.62 3.80 -0.94
C GLN A 31 0.67 2.60 -1.06
N LEU A 32 1.07 1.60 -1.85
CA LEU A 32 0.37 0.33 -1.99
C LEU A 32 1.21 -0.79 -1.37
N MET A 33 0.60 -1.57 -0.48
CA MET A 33 1.16 -2.79 0.11
C MET A 33 0.37 -4.00 -0.37
N THR A 34 1.05 -5.14 -0.49
CA THR A 34 0.42 -6.41 -0.90
C THR A 34 0.42 -7.39 0.27
N PHE A 35 -0.73 -8.00 0.54
CA PHE A 35 -0.91 -9.04 1.54
C PHE A 35 -1.45 -10.31 0.88
N HIS A 36 -1.19 -11.46 1.48
CA HIS A 36 -1.82 -12.72 1.11
C HIS A 36 -3.00 -12.98 2.04
N GLY A 37 -4.22 -12.90 1.50
CA GLY A 37 -5.44 -13.36 2.16
C GLY A 37 -5.85 -14.72 1.62
N GLU A 38 -6.18 -15.67 2.49
CA GLU A 38 -6.62 -17.01 2.08
C GLU A 38 -8.15 -17.09 2.00
N THR A 39 -8.84 -16.31 2.82
CA THR A 39 -10.28 -16.29 2.94
C THR A 39 -10.83 -14.86 2.86
N ASP A 40 -12.12 -14.74 2.57
CA ASP A 40 -12.80 -13.43 2.57
C ASP A 40 -12.69 -12.71 3.91
N ALA A 41 -12.61 -13.47 5.01
CA ALA A 41 -12.41 -12.93 6.34
C ALA A 41 -11.03 -12.29 6.54
N ASP A 42 -10.01 -12.69 5.77
CA ASP A 42 -8.67 -12.09 5.86
C ASP A 42 -8.56 -10.77 5.07
N VAL A 43 -9.39 -10.62 4.04
CA VAL A 43 -9.34 -9.45 3.14
C VAL A 43 -10.16 -8.29 3.68
N HIS A 44 -11.23 -8.57 4.45
CA HIS A 44 -12.16 -7.56 4.97
C HIS A 44 -12.58 -6.53 3.89
N ALA A 45 -12.90 -7.01 2.68
CA ALA A 45 -13.03 -6.17 1.47
C ALA A 45 -14.12 -5.09 1.55
N ASP A 46 -15.02 -5.20 2.51
CA ASP A 46 -16.11 -4.26 2.80
C ASP A 46 -15.76 -3.26 3.93
N HIS A 47 -14.57 -3.35 4.52
CA HIS A 47 -14.10 -2.48 5.60
C HIS A 47 -12.93 -1.61 5.15
N TRP A 48 -12.99 -0.32 5.49
CA TRP A 48 -11.94 0.65 5.27
C TRP A 48 -11.58 1.34 6.58
N GLU A 49 -10.28 1.37 6.90
CA GLU A 49 -9.74 2.20 7.97
C GLU A 49 -9.21 3.50 7.37
N VAL A 50 -9.59 4.65 7.97
CA VAL A 50 -9.22 5.98 7.49
C VAL A 50 -8.56 6.74 8.64
N HIS A 51 -7.33 7.21 8.42
CA HIS A 51 -6.59 8.07 9.35
C HIS A 51 -6.46 9.47 8.72
N PRO A 52 -7.35 10.42 9.06
CA PRO A 52 -7.40 11.73 8.42
C PRO A 52 -6.45 12.79 9.00
N GLU A 53 -5.61 12.42 9.98
CA GLU A 53 -4.70 13.33 10.71
C GLU A 53 -3.25 13.17 10.28
#